data_AF-A0A5E4STD8-F1
#
_entry.id   AF-A0A5E4STD8-F1
#
_cell.length_a   1.000
_cell.length_b   1.000
_cell.length_c   1.000
_cell.angle_alpha   90.00
_cell.angle_beta   90.00
_cell.angle_gamma   90.00
#
_symmetry.space_group_name_H-M   'P 1'
#
loop_
_entity.id
_entity.type
_entity.pdbx_description
1 polymer ?
#
loop_
_entity_poly.entity_id
_entity_poly.type
_entity_poly.pdbx_seq_one_letter_code
_entity_poly.pdbx_strand_id
1 'polypeptide(L)'
;MQSEFNPHADTVSFANMAVRLVEGVSTPRHDSARDLTIMDMTVNPHGGAPMHRSLDEEKTFVLTQGRLRFTVGVTTQDVAAGDTVNVAKGEVHGFTNDADTPARMLLVSTPARHDAFFRAMAALPVPHESEAVRKVCETYRQVILGL
;
A
#
# COMPACT_ATOMS: atom_id res chain seq x y z
N MET A 1 28.16 15.71 -7.13
CA MET A 1 26.83 15.08 -6.93
C MET A 1 26.67 14.91 -5.43
N GLN A 2 25.78 15.67 -4.79
CA GLN A 2 25.51 15.46 -3.36
C GLN A 2 24.75 14.13 -3.20
N SER A 3 25.18 13.30 -2.27
CA SER A 3 24.45 12.08 -1.92
C SER A 3 23.20 12.48 -1.15
N GLU A 4 22.03 12.05 -1.65
CA GLU A 4 20.74 12.30 -1.00
C GLU A 4 20.46 11.19 0.01
N PHE A 5 20.47 11.53 1.29
CA PHE A 5 20.02 10.67 2.37
C PHE A 5 18.63 11.15 2.80
N ASN A 6 17.64 10.25 2.90
CA ASN A 6 16.29 10.58 3.37
C ASN A 6 16.13 10.14 4.85
N PRO A 7 16.34 11.05 5.82
CA PRO A 7 16.38 10.69 7.23
C PRO A 7 15.00 10.52 7.89
N HIS A 8 13.89 10.90 7.24
CA HIS A 8 12.56 10.93 7.88
C HIS A 8 11.47 10.42 6.93
N ALA A 9 11.03 9.18 7.16
CA ALA A 9 9.86 8.62 6.51
C ALA A 9 8.65 8.75 7.44
N ASP A 10 7.61 9.47 6.99
CA ASP A 10 6.35 9.57 7.72
C ASP A 10 5.72 8.17 7.87
N THR A 11 4.99 7.96 8.97
CA THR A 11 4.24 6.72 9.19
C THR A 11 2.75 7.04 9.30
N VAL A 12 1.93 6.29 8.56
CA VAL A 12 0.47 6.38 8.59
C VAL A 12 -0.12 5.02 8.99
N SER A 13 -1.27 5.02 9.65
CA SER A 13 -1.89 3.79 10.16
C SER A 13 -3.39 3.76 9.92
N PHE A 14 -3.87 2.70 9.27
CA PHE A 14 -5.28 2.37 9.08
C PHE A 14 -5.41 0.88 8.69
N ALA A 15 -6.63 0.33 8.73
CA ALA A 15 -6.89 -1.10 8.40
C ALA A 15 -5.99 -2.10 9.15
N ASN A 16 -5.66 -1.77 10.40
CA ASN A 16 -4.72 -2.50 11.26
C ASN A 16 -3.33 -2.72 10.61
N MET A 17 -2.89 -1.75 9.83
CA MET A 17 -1.54 -1.67 9.27
C MET A 17 -0.84 -0.41 9.75
N ALA A 18 0.48 -0.48 9.89
CA ALA A 18 1.35 0.68 10.04
C ALA A 18 2.26 0.76 8.81
N VAL A 19 2.30 1.92 8.15
CA VAL A 19 2.96 2.08 6.86
C VAL A 19 3.91 3.27 6.89
N ARG A 20 5.21 2.98 6.75
CA ARG A 20 6.26 3.97 6.63
C ARG A 20 6.43 4.34 5.15
N LEU A 21 6.21 5.61 4.82
CA LEU A 21 6.27 6.19 3.48
C LEU A 21 7.71 6.56 3.14
N VAL A 22 8.38 5.73 2.34
CA VAL A 22 9.83 5.83 2.06
C VAL A 22 10.12 6.80 0.91
N GLU A 23 9.33 6.73 -0.16
CA GLU A 23 9.44 7.58 -1.35
C GLU A 23 8.05 7.83 -1.95
N GLY A 24 7.79 9.00 -2.53
CA GLY A 24 6.50 9.36 -3.11
C GLY A 24 6.34 10.87 -3.36
N VAL A 25 5.13 11.30 -3.69
CA VAL A 25 4.85 12.67 -4.20
C VAL A 25 5.08 13.77 -3.14
N SER A 26 5.02 13.42 -1.86
CA SER A 26 5.02 14.39 -0.75
C SER A 26 6.37 14.54 -0.04
N THR A 27 7.39 13.81 -0.48
CA THR A 27 8.77 13.94 0.02
C THR A 27 9.35 15.29 -0.44
N PRO A 28 10.07 16.06 0.43
CA PRO A 28 10.64 17.36 0.03
C PRO A 28 11.40 17.20 -1.28
N ARG A 29 10.89 17.88 -2.32
CA ARG A 29 11.37 17.76 -3.71
C ARG A 29 12.88 17.97 -3.74
N HIS A 30 13.60 16.86 -3.86
CA HIS A 30 14.95 16.86 -4.40
C HIS A 30 14.83 16.92 -5.93
N ASP A 31 15.82 17.52 -6.60
CA ASP A 31 15.84 17.75 -8.05
C ASP A 31 15.77 16.44 -8.90
N SER A 32 15.74 15.27 -8.26
CA SER A 32 15.57 13.95 -8.90
C SER A 32 14.30 13.22 -8.46
N ALA A 33 13.13 13.86 -8.55
CA ALA A 33 11.84 13.22 -8.27
C ALA A 33 11.68 11.94 -9.10
N ARG A 34 11.58 10.78 -8.42
CA ARG A 34 11.33 9.49 -9.09
C ARG A 34 9.83 9.26 -9.25
N ASP A 35 9.43 8.71 -10.39
CA ASP A 35 8.03 8.38 -10.66
C ASP A 35 7.63 7.03 -10.05
N LEU A 36 7.87 6.88 -8.75
CA LEU A 36 7.50 5.70 -7.99
C LEU A 36 7.17 6.06 -6.54
N THR A 37 6.38 5.20 -5.90
CA THR A 37 6.13 5.20 -4.46
C THR A 37 6.82 3.99 -3.83
N ILE A 38 7.48 4.16 -2.68
CA ILE A 38 8.00 3.04 -1.87
C ILE A 38 7.39 3.13 -0.48
N MET A 39 6.86 2.01 0.02
CA MET A 39 6.32 1.89 1.37
C MET A 39 6.87 0.66 2.08
N ASP A 40 7.15 0.80 3.38
CA ASP A 40 7.47 -0.30 4.29
C ASP A 40 6.27 -0.52 5.20
N MET A 41 5.59 -1.65 5.00
CA MET A 41 4.28 -1.95 5.57
C MET A 41 4.42 -3.05 6.62
N THR A 42 3.87 -2.79 7.80
CA THR A 42 3.61 -3.79 8.83
C THR A 42 2.11 -4.09 8.85
N VAL A 43 1.75 -5.34 8.62
CA VAL A 43 0.36 -5.83 8.63
C VAL A 43 0.16 -6.63 9.91
N ASN A 44 -0.58 -6.06 10.87
CA ASN A 44 -0.85 -6.74 12.14
C ASN A 44 -1.85 -7.90 11.93
N PRO A 45 -2.01 -8.81 12.91
CA PRO A 45 -3.02 -9.86 12.86
C PRO A 45 -4.41 -9.30 12.51
N HIS A 46 -5.11 -9.97 11.60
CA HIS A 46 -6.42 -9.54 11.07
C HIS A 46 -6.42 -8.21 10.30
N GLY A 47 -5.25 -7.63 10.03
CA GLY A 47 -5.08 -6.50 9.12
C GLY A 47 -5.01 -6.94 7.66
N GLY A 48 -5.02 -5.96 6.76
CA GLY A 48 -4.91 -6.22 5.33
C GLY A 48 -5.47 -5.11 4.46
N ALA A 49 -5.53 -5.39 3.16
CA ALA A 49 -6.24 -4.56 2.20
C ALA A 49 -7.43 -5.35 1.64
N PRO A 50 -8.64 -4.76 1.58
CA PRO A 50 -9.78 -5.40 0.95
C PRO A 50 -9.51 -5.64 -0.54
N MET A 51 -10.34 -6.45 -1.19
CA MET A 51 -10.24 -6.62 -2.65
C MET A 51 -10.46 -5.27 -3.34
N HIS A 52 -9.46 -4.83 -4.10
CA HIS A 52 -9.47 -3.54 -4.79
C HIS A 52 -8.69 -3.61 -6.10
N ARG A 53 -8.78 -2.56 -6.92
CA ARG A 53 -7.91 -2.36 -8.08
C ARG A 53 -7.41 -0.93 -8.13
N SER A 54 -6.16 -0.76 -8.53
CA SER A 54 -5.55 0.55 -8.77
C SER A 54 -5.62 0.84 -10.26
N LEU A 55 -6.37 1.87 -10.65
CA LEU A 55 -6.70 2.07 -12.07
C LEU A 55 -5.53 2.59 -12.89
N ASP A 56 -4.52 3.21 -12.27
CA ASP A 56 -3.36 3.72 -13.00
C ASP A 56 -2.01 3.27 -12.46
N GLU A 57 -1.98 2.47 -11.40
CA GLU A 57 -0.74 2.00 -10.78
C GLU A 57 -0.54 0.52 -11.01
N GLU A 58 0.67 0.14 -11.38
CA GLU A 58 1.17 -1.22 -11.17
C GLU A 58 1.89 -1.31 -9.81
N LYS A 59 1.96 -2.51 -9.25
CA LYS A 59 2.54 -2.72 -7.92
C LYS A 59 3.39 -3.98 -7.86
N THR A 60 4.48 -3.88 -7.13
CA THR A 60 5.28 -5.02 -6.68
C THR A 60 5.32 -5.01 -5.16
N PHE A 61 4.90 -6.12 -4.55
CA PHE A 61 5.01 -6.37 -3.12
C PHE A 61 6.14 -7.37 -2.89
N VAL A 62 7.04 -7.08 -1.95
CA VAL A 62 8.12 -7.98 -1.53
C VAL A 62 7.95 -8.27 -0.06
N LEU A 63 7.64 -9.51 0.30
CA LEU A 63 7.46 -9.89 1.70
C LEU A 63 8.83 -10.09 2.35
N THR A 64 9.03 -9.46 3.50
CA THR A 64 10.31 -9.46 4.23
C THR A 64 10.22 -10.20 5.55
N GLN A 65 9.02 -10.37 6.11
CA GLN A 65 8.79 -11.11 7.34
C GLN A 65 7.37 -11.67 7.38
N GLY A 66 7.20 -12.87 7.95
CA GLY A 66 5.90 -13.49 8.15
C GLY A 66 5.28 -14.04 6.88
N ARG A 67 3.95 -14.11 6.85
CA ARG A 67 3.15 -14.67 5.75
C ARG A 67 1.82 -13.95 5.64
N LEU A 68 1.34 -13.75 4.42
CA LEU A 68 0.03 -13.15 4.12
C LEU A 68 -0.73 -14.05 3.14
N ARG A 69 -2.06 -14.10 3.24
CA ARG A 69 -2.91 -14.68 2.19
C ARG A 69 -3.21 -13.59 1.16
N PHE A 70 -2.64 -13.72 -0.03
CA PHE A 70 -2.75 -12.74 -1.11
C PHE A 70 -3.67 -13.28 -2.21
N THR A 71 -4.49 -12.40 -2.77
CA THR A 71 -5.30 -12.68 -3.97
C THR A 71 -4.92 -11.72 -5.07
N VAL A 72 -4.67 -12.23 -6.28
CA VAL A 72 -4.45 -11.47 -7.50
C VAL A 72 -5.28 -12.11 -8.62
N GLY A 73 -6.20 -11.34 -9.20
CA GLY A 73 -7.19 -11.85 -10.13
C GLY A 73 -8.05 -12.94 -9.49
N VAL A 74 -7.90 -14.17 -10.00
CA VAL A 74 -8.61 -15.37 -9.52
C VAL A 74 -7.75 -16.29 -8.64
N THR A 75 -6.47 -15.96 -8.48
CA THR A 75 -5.53 -16.82 -7.76
C THR A 75 -5.34 -16.29 -6.35
N THR A 76 -5.54 -17.16 -5.37
CA THR A 76 -5.26 -16.89 -3.95
C THR A 76 -4.21 -17.86 -3.45
N GLN A 77 -3.17 -17.35 -2.80
CA GLN A 77 -2.11 -18.17 -2.22
C GLN A 77 -1.53 -17.53 -0.96
N ASP A 78 -0.90 -18.37 -0.13
CA ASP A 78 -0.07 -17.88 0.95
C ASP A 78 1.28 -17.41 0.37
N VAL A 79 1.70 -16.21 0.72
CA VAL A 79 2.95 -15.58 0.31
C VAL A 79 3.78 -15.34 1.56
N ALA A 80 5.04 -15.77 1.58
CA ALA A 80 5.92 -15.72 2.73
C ALA A 80 7.12 -14.79 2.52
N ALA A 81 7.91 -14.57 3.57
CA ALA A 81 9.16 -13.81 3.48
C ALA A 81 10.09 -14.36 2.39
N GLY A 82 10.56 -13.48 1.50
CA GLY A 82 11.35 -13.82 0.32
C GLY A 82 10.54 -13.85 -0.98
N ASP A 83 9.22 -14.02 -0.90
CA ASP A 83 8.35 -14.05 -2.07
C ASP A 83 8.00 -12.63 -2.57
N THR A 84 7.62 -12.56 -3.85
CA THR A 84 7.21 -11.33 -4.53
C THR A 84 5.84 -11.51 -5.18
N VAL A 85 4.98 -10.50 -5.07
CA VAL A 85 3.68 -10.42 -5.76
C VAL A 85 3.70 -9.23 -6.71
N ASN A 86 3.45 -9.47 -7.99
CA ASN A 86 3.29 -8.41 -8.97
C ASN A 86 1.81 -8.28 -9.34
N VAL A 87 1.35 -7.05 -9.46
CA VAL A 87 -0.04 -6.71 -9.77
C VAL A 87 -0.04 -5.71 -10.91
N ALA A 88 -0.67 -6.07 -12.02
CA ALA A 88 -0.78 -5.18 -13.16
C ALA A 88 -1.77 -4.03 -12.89
N LYS A 89 -1.60 -2.93 -13.62
CA LYS A 89 -2.55 -1.82 -13.62
C LYS A 89 -3.98 -2.31 -13.89
N GLY A 90 -4.91 -1.94 -13.01
CA GLY A 90 -6.32 -2.30 -13.10
C GLY A 90 -6.66 -3.72 -12.62
N GLU A 91 -5.66 -4.53 -12.25
CA GLU A 91 -5.87 -5.88 -11.75
C GLU A 91 -6.42 -5.87 -10.32
N VAL A 92 -7.40 -6.76 -10.09
CA VAL A 92 -8.02 -6.92 -8.78
C VAL A 92 -7.07 -7.66 -7.86
N HIS A 93 -6.82 -7.11 -6.68
CA HIS A 93 -5.93 -7.69 -5.68
C HIS A 93 -6.37 -7.34 -4.26
N GLY A 94 -5.90 -8.12 -3.29
CA GLY A 94 -6.14 -7.90 -1.86
C GLY A 94 -5.32 -8.88 -1.04
N PHE A 95 -5.20 -8.62 0.27
CA PHE A 95 -4.46 -9.51 1.15
C PHE A 95 -4.95 -9.41 2.58
N THR A 96 -4.83 -10.51 3.32
CA THR A 96 -5.13 -10.60 4.75
C THR A 96 -3.95 -11.20 5.52
N ASN A 97 -3.79 -10.75 6.76
CA ASN A 97 -2.94 -11.44 7.73
C ASN A 97 -3.81 -12.34 8.61
N ASP A 98 -3.88 -13.62 8.24
CA ASP A 98 -4.64 -14.63 8.98
C ASP A 98 -3.85 -15.23 10.17
N ALA A 99 -2.62 -14.78 10.41
CA ALA A 99 -1.77 -15.27 11.49
C ALA A 99 -1.86 -14.37 12.75
N ASP A 100 -1.48 -14.94 13.90
CA ASP A 100 -1.44 -14.23 15.19
C ASP A 100 -0.18 -13.37 15.38
N THR A 101 0.63 -13.20 14.33
CA THR A 101 1.87 -12.40 14.37
C THR A 101 1.91 -11.40 13.21
N PRO A 102 2.55 -10.23 13.38
CA PRO A 102 2.69 -9.26 12.29
C PRO A 102 3.54 -9.79 11.13
N ALA A 103 3.13 -9.44 9.91
CA ALA A 103 3.91 -9.61 8.69
C ALA A 103 4.48 -8.27 8.22
N ARG A 104 5.58 -8.29 7.47
CA ARG A 104 6.18 -7.09 6.88
C ARG A 104 6.41 -7.26 5.38
N MET A 105 6.17 -6.19 4.63
CA MET A 105 6.43 -6.15 3.19
C MET A 105 6.82 -4.76 2.71
N LEU A 106 7.60 -4.71 1.64
CA LEU A 106 7.79 -3.51 0.85
C LEU A 106 6.74 -3.47 -0.26
N LEU A 107 6.16 -2.30 -0.50
CA LEU A 107 5.40 -2.02 -1.71
C LEU A 107 6.19 -1.01 -2.56
N VAL A 108 6.35 -1.32 -3.83
CA VAL A 108 6.77 -0.37 -4.87
C VAL A 108 5.60 -0.20 -5.84
N SER A 109 5.19 1.04 -6.10
CA SER A 109 4.19 1.33 -7.13
C SER A 109 4.66 2.42 -8.08
N THR A 110 4.17 2.40 -9.31
CA THR A 110 4.41 3.47 -10.30
C THR A 110 3.12 3.72 -11.09
N PRO A 111 2.78 4.99 -11.42
CA PRO A 111 3.49 6.22 -11.09
C PRO A 111 3.43 6.60 -9.60
N ALA A 112 4.22 7.58 -9.17
CA ALA A 112 4.21 8.07 -7.78
C ALA A 112 2.85 8.69 -7.42
N ARG A 113 2.14 8.11 -6.43
CA ARG A 113 0.84 8.61 -5.92
C ARG A 113 0.29 7.85 -4.73
N HIS A 114 0.73 6.60 -4.50
CA HIS A 114 0.11 5.74 -3.50
C HIS A 114 0.26 6.30 -2.08
N ASP A 115 1.36 7.02 -1.83
CA ASP A 115 1.60 7.71 -0.56
C ASP A 115 0.50 8.72 -0.26
N ALA A 116 0.10 9.50 -1.25
CA ALA A 116 -0.97 10.47 -1.09
C ALA A 116 -2.33 9.80 -0.83
N PHE A 117 -2.62 8.66 -1.47
CA PHE A 117 -3.80 7.84 -1.16
C PHE A 117 -3.78 7.36 0.31
N PHE A 118 -2.65 6.80 0.77
CA PHE A 118 -2.50 6.30 2.14
C PHE A 118 -2.62 7.41 3.18
N ARG A 119 -2.06 8.60 2.92
CA ARG A 119 -2.23 9.78 3.78
C ARG A 119 -3.70 10.21 3.85
N ALA A 120 -4.39 10.25 2.72
CA ALA A 120 -5.80 10.64 2.67
C ALA A 120 -6.70 9.64 3.41
N MET A 121 -6.46 8.33 3.27
CA MET A 121 -7.17 7.30 4.02
C MET A 121 -6.92 7.42 5.53
N ALA A 122 -5.67 7.61 5.95
CA ALA A 122 -5.32 7.78 7.35
C ALA A 122 -5.89 9.05 7.99
N ALA A 123 -6.20 10.07 7.19
CA ALA A 123 -6.80 11.32 7.65
C ALA A 123 -8.33 11.24 7.83
N LEU A 124 -8.98 10.16 7.38
CA LEU A 124 -10.42 9.98 7.57
C LEU A 124 -10.75 9.71 9.05
N PRO A 125 -11.87 10.24 9.58
CA PRO A 125 -12.38 9.87 10.89
C PRO A 125 -12.60 8.36 11.02
N VAL A 126 -12.51 7.84 12.25
CA VAL A 126 -12.82 6.45 12.61
C VAL A 126 -14.08 6.44 13.49
N PRO A 127 -15.12 5.64 13.18
CA PRO A 127 -15.20 4.69 12.05
C PRO A 127 -15.25 5.40 10.70
N HIS A 128 -14.71 4.75 9.67
CA HIS A 128 -14.69 5.30 8.32
C HIS A 128 -16.10 5.27 7.70
N GLU A 129 -16.59 6.43 7.28
CA GLU A 129 -17.84 6.56 6.53
C GLU A 129 -17.65 6.16 5.06
N SER A 130 -18.52 5.30 4.54
CA SER A 130 -18.38 4.73 3.19
C SER A 130 -18.29 5.79 2.08
N GLU A 131 -19.06 6.87 2.18
CA GLU A 131 -19.03 7.97 1.20
C GLU A 131 -17.69 8.70 1.20
N ALA A 132 -17.11 8.93 2.38
CA ALA A 132 -15.80 9.56 2.50
C ALA A 132 -14.70 8.66 1.90
N VAL A 133 -14.75 7.35 2.15
CA VAL A 133 -13.84 6.38 1.54
C VAL A 133 -13.97 6.36 0.02
N ARG A 134 -15.20 6.37 -0.52
CA ARG A 134 -15.43 6.44 -1.98
C ARG A 134 -14.78 7.68 -2.59
N LYS A 135 -14.98 8.84 -1.98
CA LYS A 135 -14.42 10.11 -2.48
C LYS A 135 -12.88 10.09 -2.52
N VAL A 136 -12.25 9.52 -1.49
CA VAL A 136 -10.79 9.29 -1.49
C VAL A 136 -10.41 8.32 -2.61
N CYS A 137 -11.11 7.20 -2.74
CA CYS A 137 -10.86 6.23 -3.80
C CYS A 137 -10.98 6.84 -5.21
N GLU A 138 -12.02 7.63 -5.49
CA GLU A 138 -12.20 8.34 -6.75
C GLU A 138 -11.05 9.30 -7.05
N THR A 139 -10.66 10.10 -6.06
CA THR A 139 -9.55 11.07 -6.17
C THR A 139 -8.24 10.38 -6.54
N TYR A 140 -7.95 9.25 -5.90
CA TYR A 140 -6.71 8.50 -6.09
C TYR A 140 -6.87 7.30 -7.03
N ARG A 141 -7.95 7.27 -7.81
CA ARG A 141 -8.28 6.25 -8.81
C ARG A 141 -8.04 4.82 -8.32
N GLN A 142 -8.47 4.57 -7.09
CA GLN A 142 -8.62 3.26 -6.50
C GLN A 142 -10.10 2.85 -6.59
N VAL A 143 -10.36 1.55 -6.67
CA VAL A 143 -11.71 1.01 -6.57
C VAL A 143 -11.69 -0.14 -5.57
N ILE A 144 -12.37 0.03 -4.43
CA ILE A 144 -12.59 -1.05 -3.47
C ILE A 144 -13.84 -1.82 -3.91
N LEU A 145 -13.73 -3.14 -4.04
CA LEU A 145 -14.86 -3.98 -4.43
C LEU A 145 -15.83 -4.15 -3.27
N GLY A 146 -17.12 -4.00 -3.56
CA GLY A 146 -18.19 -4.12 -2.56
C GLY A 146 -18.34 -2.91 -1.64
N LEU A 147 -17.48 -1.89 -1.80
CA LEU A 147 -17.78 -0.54 -1.36
C LEU A 147 -18.74 0.04 -2.37
#